data_AF-A0A2I0CNY0-F1
#
_entry.id   AF-A0A2I0CNY0-F1
#
_cell.length_a   1.000
_cell.length_b   1.000
_cell.length_c   1.000
_cell.angle_alpha   90.00
_cell.angle_beta   90.00
_cell.angle_gamma   90.00
#
_symmetry.space_group_name_H-M   'P 1'
#
loop_
_entity.id
_entity.type
_entity.pdbx_description
1 polymer ?
#
loop_
_entity_poly.entity_id
_entity_poly.type
_entity_poly.pdbx_seq_one_letter_code
_entity_poly.pdbx_strand_id
1 'polypeptide(L)'
;MASVPNQSPQPFGRIRLPQVIEAWSDGSRFNPRLLASELAGVLRTLGPANQVIDAAFASVTLYDPATGAGGITLEALAAYFEQRAAGITETAVETASGSVQAGAVLLARHWIARLELEAESRAELAAALHLAAPAPAPGQGPQPATQHQPPLPGSAPECLALRQAQQRIEGEHSASHRLEAAEQRCELLARENEQLRAQLRAQEHRTQQAQEAAEQHRRDAEDDRRARTLLEDQLRDHAGILAFMDTSNPLAPVEGQRMVAAWCDLTENGTTDPTARNGIGIGELAKRWWRDNVEPPTESVGKRLSWALAWKARKNGGVVSKKNTQKG
;
A
#
# COMPACT_ATOMS: atom_id res chain seq x y z
N MET A 1 30.18 29.81 -4.37
CA MET A 1 29.48 28.69 -3.70
C MET A 1 28.77 29.26 -2.48
N ALA A 2 27.45 29.11 -2.37
CA ALA A 2 26.69 29.51 -1.20
C ALA A 2 26.35 28.26 -0.38
N SER A 3 26.51 28.33 0.95
CA SER A 3 26.23 27.23 1.86
C SER A 3 24.72 27.06 2.08
N VAL A 4 24.17 25.91 1.68
CA VAL A 4 22.79 25.53 2.04
C VAL A 4 22.73 25.35 3.57
N PRO A 5 21.80 26.00 4.29
CA PRO A 5 21.69 25.83 5.73
C PRO A 5 21.23 24.42 6.08
N ASN A 6 21.87 23.86 7.10
CA ASN A 6 21.77 22.47 7.56
C ASN A 6 20.33 22.06 7.93
N GLN A 7 19.56 21.55 6.96
CA GLN A 7 18.26 20.93 7.23
C GLN A 7 18.48 19.56 7.89
N SER A 8 17.98 19.41 9.12
CA SER A 8 17.95 18.12 9.80
C SER A 8 17.16 17.11 8.96
N PRO A 9 17.60 15.84 8.84
CA PRO A 9 16.90 14.84 8.05
C PRO A 9 15.47 14.67 8.57
N GLN A 10 14.47 14.94 7.72
CA GLN A 10 13.08 14.77 8.12
C GLN A 10 12.79 13.28 8.34
N PRO A 11 12.19 12.88 9.48
CA PRO A 11 11.77 11.50 9.67
C PRO A 11 10.72 11.14 8.62
N PHE A 12 10.99 10.07 7.85
CA PHE A 12 10.17 9.65 6.72
C PHE A 12 8.68 9.60 7.10
N GLY A 13 7.84 10.30 6.34
CA GLY A 13 6.39 10.31 6.52
C GLY A 13 5.83 11.34 7.51
N ARG A 14 6.64 12.21 8.16
CA ARG A 14 6.13 13.35 8.95
C ARG A 14 6.50 14.72 8.36
N ILE A 15 5.77 15.76 8.77
CA ILE A 15 5.92 17.17 8.39
C ILE A 15 5.73 18.06 9.62
N ARG A 16 6.42 19.20 9.72
CA ARG A 16 6.18 20.17 10.81
C ARG A 16 4.92 20.98 10.54
N LEU A 17 4.14 21.30 11.57
CA LEU A 17 2.86 22.00 11.43
C LEU A 17 2.92 23.30 10.57
N PRO A 18 3.91 24.21 10.72
CA PRO A 18 4.02 25.37 9.84
C PRO A 18 4.27 25.03 8.35
N GLN A 19 4.99 23.94 8.08
CA GLN A 19 5.38 23.52 6.73
C GLN A 19 4.19 23.00 5.90
N VAL A 20 3.08 22.67 6.55
CA VAL A 20 1.81 22.32 5.89
C VAL A 20 1.29 23.52 5.08
N ILE A 21 1.27 24.71 5.70
CA ILE A 21 0.75 25.95 5.10
C ILE A 21 1.73 26.53 4.07
N GLU A 22 3.03 26.35 4.31
CA GLU A 22 4.09 26.63 3.32
C GLU A 22 3.85 25.79 2.05
N ALA A 23 3.64 24.47 2.18
CA ALA A 23 3.41 23.58 1.05
C ALA A 23 2.15 23.91 0.22
N TRP A 24 1.06 24.39 0.86
CA TRP A 24 -0.12 24.86 0.12
C TRP A 24 0.16 26.12 -0.70
N SER A 25 1.02 27.00 -0.19
CA SER A 25 1.39 28.28 -0.84
C SER A 25 2.20 28.06 -2.12
N ASP A 26 2.97 26.97 -2.19
CA ASP A 26 3.80 26.61 -3.35
C ASP A 26 3.07 25.74 -4.39
N GLY A 27 1.89 25.18 -4.09
CA GLY A 27 1.32 24.12 -4.92
C GLY A 27 -0.20 23.83 -4.90
N SER A 28 -1.02 24.46 -4.05
CA SER A 28 -2.49 24.26 -4.13
C SER A 28 -3.17 25.21 -5.12
N ARG A 29 -4.29 24.73 -5.67
CA ARG A 29 -5.23 25.48 -6.51
C ARG A 29 -6.16 26.42 -5.73
N PHE A 30 -6.24 26.28 -4.41
CA PHE A 30 -7.05 27.13 -3.53
C PHE A 30 -6.20 28.12 -2.74
N ASN A 31 -6.83 29.21 -2.30
CA ASN A 31 -6.21 30.15 -1.38
C ASN A 31 -5.83 29.42 -0.06
N PRO A 32 -4.56 29.44 0.38
CA PRO A 32 -4.15 28.74 1.61
C PRO A 32 -4.93 29.15 2.87
N ARG A 33 -5.51 30.35 2.91
CA ARG A 33 -6.40 30.78 4.02
C ARG A 33 -7.75 30.07 3.99
N LEU A 34 -8.32 29.83 2.81
CA LEU A 34 -9.58 29.08 2.65
C LEU A 34 -9.38 27.61 3.06
N LEU A 35 -8.27 27.01 2.65
CA LEU A 35 -7.90 25.65 3.08
C LEU A 35 -7.66 25.56 4.58
N ALA A 36 -7.07 26.59 5.20
CA ALA A 36 -6.89 26.62 6.65
C ALA A 36 -8.26 26.64 7.38
N SER A 37 -9.22 27.45 6.93
CA SER A 37 -10.58 27.45 7.51
C SER A 37 -11.34 26.13 7.27
N GLU A 38 -11.28 25.56 6.07
CA GLU A 38 -11.96 24.30 5.77
C GLU A 38 -11.32 23.12 6.51
N LEU A 39 -9.99 23.09 6.65
CA LEU A 39 -9.29 22.06 7.43
C LEU A 39 -9.65 22.15 8.93
N ALA A 40 -9.78 23.34 9.49
CA ALA A 40 -10.29 23.51 10.86
C ALA A 40 -11.73 22.96 10.98
N GLY A 41 -12.57 23.22 9.97
CA GLY A 41 -13.92 22.65 9.86
C GLY A 41 -13.92 21.12 9.74
N VAL A 42 -12.96 20.52 9.01
CA VAL A 42 -12.76 19.07 8.94
C VAL A 42 -12.37 18.51 10.32
N LEU A 43 -11.35 19.10 10.96
CA LEU A 43 -10.83 18.65 12.27
C LEU A 43 -11.93 18.61 13.34
N ARG A 44 -12.81 19.61 13.41
CA ARG A 44 -13.95 19.62 14.35
C ARG A 44 -15.04 18.62 14.04
N THR A 45 -15.10 18.07 12.82
CA THR A 45 -16.03 16.97 12.48
C THR A 45 -15.45 15.57 12.74
N LEU A 46 -14.16 15.44 13.10
CA LEU A 46 -13.54 14.14 13.39
C LEU A 46 -13.89 13.58 14.79
N GLY A 47 -14.27 14.44 15.74
CA GLY A 47 -14.51 14.04 17.13
C GLY A 47 -14.71 15.24 18.07
N PRO A 48 -14.99 15.01 19.37
CA PRO A 48 -15.17 16.09 20.34
C PRO A 48 -13.89 16.90 20.54
N ALA A 49 -14.05 18.22 20.77
CA ALA A 49 -12.98 19.21 20.88
C ALA A 49 -11.77 18.79 21.74
N ASN A 50 -12.04 18.17 22.90
CA ASN A 50 -11.01 17.75 23.87
C ASN A 50 -10.37 16.38 23.56
N GLN A 51 -10.71 15.75 22.43
CA GLN A 51 -10.09 14.49 22.02
C GLN A 51 -8.63 14.71 21.65
N VAL A 52 -7.72 14.03 22.36
CA VAL A 52 -6.32 13.93 22.02
C VAL A 52 -6.16 13.11 20.73
N ILE A 53 -5.39 13.65 19.79
CA ILE A 53 -5.03 12.99 18.53
C ILE A 53 -3.98 11.91 18.84
N ASP A 54 -4.08 10.75 18.17
CA ASP A 54 -3.11 9.66 18.31
C ASP A 54 -1.68 10.13 17.95
N ALA A 55 -0.69 9.72 18.75
CA ALA A 55 0.74 9.98 18.51
C ALA A 55 1.23 9.47 17.15
N ALA A 56 0.55 8.49 16.55
CA ALA A 56 0.74 8.03 15.18
C ALA A 56 0.47 9.14 14.13
N PHE A 57 -0.50 10.03 14.40
CA PHE A 57 -0.95 11.09 13.50
C PHE A 57 -0.41 12.48 13.86
N ALA A 58 -0.31 12.83 15.14
CA ALA A 58 0.22 14.12 15.61
C ALA A 58 1.07 13.94 16.88
N SER A 59 2.27 14.53 16.92
CA SER A 59 3.19 14.41 18.06
C SER A 59 4.02 15.66 18.30
N VAL A 60 4.31 15.97 19.56
CA VAL A 60 5.30 17.00 19.94
C VAL A 60 6.70 16.40 20.02
N THR A 61 7.72 17.06 19.45
CA THR A 61 9.13 16.60 19.51
C THR A 61 9.89 17.07 20.74
N LEU A 62 9.39 18.06 21.46
CA LEU A 62 9.94 18.50 22.74
C LEU A 62 9.28 17.72 23.88
N TYR A 63 9.98 16.72 24.39
CA TYR A 63 9.59 16.02 25.62
C TYR A 63 9.98 16.85 26.84
N ASP A 64 8.99 17.39 27.54
CA ASP A 64 9.19 17.97 28.88
C ASP A 64 8.92 16.89 29.95
N PRO A 65 9.92 16.49 30.76
CA PRO A 65 9.73 15.50 31.82
C PRO A 65 8.79 15.98 32.95
N ALA A 66 8.49 17.27 33.08
CA ALA A 66 7.58 17.78 34.10
C ALA A 66 6.08 17.69 33.71
N THR A 67 5.77 17.76 32.40
CA THR A 67 4.39 17.80 31.88
C THR A 67 4.03 16.60 30.99
N GLY A 68 5.01 15.76 30.65
CA GLY A 68 4.86 14.56 29.85
C GLY A 68 4.73 14.84 28.34
N ALA A 69 4.36 13.81 27.58
CA ALA A 69 4.06 13.96 26.15
C ALA A 69 2.67 14.59 25.99
N GLY A 70 2.61 15.93 26.07
CA GLY A 70 1.38 16.72 25.96
C GLY A 70 0.59 16.40 24.69
N GLY A 71 -0.60 15.83 24.86
CA GLY A 71 -1.48 15.44 23.76
C GLY A 71 -2.02 16.67 23.02
N ILE A 72 -1.85 16.70 21.71
CA ILE A 72 -2.46 17.72 20.84
C ILE A 72 -3.93 17.32 20.66
N THR A 73 -4.86 18.23 20.94
CA THR A 73 -6.30 17.98 20.75
C THR A 73 -6.76 18.39 19.35
N LEU A 74 -7.91 17.86 18.92
CA LEU A 74 -8.54 18.28 17.66
C LEU A 74 -8.83 19.79 17.64
N GLU A 75 -9.34 20.35 18.74
CA GLU A 75 -9.66 21.78 18.82
C GLU A 75 -8.42 22.66 18.78
N ALA A 76 -7.33 22.28 19.47
CA ALA A 76 -6.08 23.02 19.43
C ALA A 76 -5.47 23.10 18.03
N LEU A 77 -5.55 22.00 17.28
CA LEU A 77 -5.10 21.96 15.90
C LEU A 77 -6.04 22.75 14.97
N ALA A 78 -7.36 22.70 15.20
CA ALA A 78 -8.33 23.49 14.45
C ALA A 78 -8.14 25.00 14.66
N ALA A 79 -8.00 25.44 15.92
CA ALA A 79 -7.77 26.84 16.28
C ALA A 79 -6.50 27.41 15.63
N TYR A 80 -5.41 26.64 15.58
CA TYR A 80 -4.19 27.03 14.85
C TYR A 80 -4.46 27.30 13.37
N PHE A 81 -5.26 26.46 12.70
CA PHE A 81 -5.62 26.68 11.31
C PHE A 81 -6.61 27.84 11.12
N GLU A 82 -7.55 28.10 12.04
CA GLU A 82 -8.41 29.29 11.97
C GLU A 82 -7.65 30.61 12.14
N GLN A 83 -6.73 30.68 13.11
CA GLN A 83 -5.82 31.82 13.27
C GLN A 83 -5.07 32.09 11.96
N ARG A 84 -4.59 31.03 11.29
CA ARG A 84 -3.90 31.12 10.00
C ARG A 84 -4.83 31.52 8.85
N ALA A 85 -6.10 31.10 8.85
CA ALA A 85 -7.12 31.59 7.93
C ALA A 85 -7.38 33.11 8.11
N ALA A 86 -7.44 33.57 9.36
CA ALA A 86 -7.51 35.00 9.71
C ALA A 86 -6.21 35.78 9.38
N GLY A 87 -5.12 35.09 9.02
CA GLY A 87 -3.83 35.69 8.68
C GLY A 87 -2.91 35.94 9.88
N ILE A 88 -3.23 35.41 11.06
CA ILE A 88 -2.43 35.50 12.27
C ILE A 88 -1.35 34.41 12.23
N THR A 89 -0.08 34.81 12.32
CA THR A 89 1.07 33.89 12.35
C THR A 89 1.41 33.47 13.77
N GLU A 90 0.53 32.72 14.44
CA GLU A 90 0.87 32.16 15.76
C GLU A 90 2.01 31.14 15.67
N THR A 91 2.88 31.18 16.67
CA THR A 91 4.08 30.33 16.80
C THR A 91 3.87 29.19 17.80
N ALA A 92 2.72 29.10 18.45
CA ALA A 92 2.39 28.11 19.47
C ALA A 92 1.06 27.41 19.20
N VAL A 93 0.79 26.35 19.96
CA VAL A 93 -0.43 25.52 19.98
C VAL A 93 -0.68 25.10 21.43
N GLU A 94 -1.90 25.26 21.95
CA GLU A 94 -2.23 24.80 23.30
C GLU A 94 -2.46 23.29 23.33
N THR A 95 -1.58 22.53 24.00
CA THR A 95 -1.76 21.09 24.21
C THR A 95 -2.43 20.81 25.56
N ALA A 96 -2.89 19.57 25.76
CA ALA A 96 -3.49 19.14 27.02
C ALA A 96 -2.59 19.33 28.27
N SER A 97 -1.27 19.53 28.09
CA SER A 97 -0.33 19.82 29.19
C SER A 97 0.28 21.23 29.15
N GLY A 98 -0.15 22.12 28.24
CA GLY A 98 0.36 23.50 28.11
C GLY A 98 0.70 23.92 26.68
N SER A 99 1.14 25.17 26.52
CA SER A 99 1.44 25.77 25.21
C SER A 99 2.79 25.29 24.64
N VAL A 100 2.77 24.80 23.40
CA VAL A 100 3.92 24.19 22.70
C VAL A 100 4.20 24.95 21.41
N GLN A 101 5.47 25.18 21.08
CA GLN A 101 5.85 25.80 19.80
C GLN A 101 5.36 24.97 18.59
N ALA A 102 4.64 25.60 17.67
CA ALA A 102 4.09 24.95 16.47
C ALA A 102 5.17 24.27 15.61
N GLY A 103 6.39 24.84 15.57
CA GLY A 103 7.54 24.22 14.90
C GLY A 103 8.04 22.90 15.51
N ALA A 104 7.61 22.56 16.73
CA ALA A 104 7.86 21.29 17.40
C ALA A 104 6.69 20.30 17.28
N VAL A 105 5.58 20.68 16.63
CA VAL A 105 4.49 19.77 16.27
C VAL A 105 4.82 19.08 14.94
N LEU A 106 4.86 17.75 14.95
CA LEU A 106 4.94 16.91 13.76
C LEU A 106 3.60 16.25 13.48
N LEU A 107 3.10 16.40 12.25
CA LEU A 107 1.95 15.66 11.73
C LEU A 107 2.42 14.55 10.78
N ALA A 108 1.65 13.46 10.69
CA ALA A 108 1.86 12.42 9.69
C ALA A 108 1.37 12.88 8.31
N ARG A 109 2.25 12.84 7.30
CA ARG A 109 1.99 13.34 5.94
C ARG A 109 0.78 12.66 5.28
N HIS A 110 0.60 11.36 5.48
CA HIS A 110 -0.54 10.62 4.94
C HIS A 110 -1.88 10.98 5.62
N TRP A 111 -1.84 11.45 6.87
CA TRP A 111 -3.04 11.82 7.62
C TRP A 111 -3.46 13.23 7.24
N ILE A 112 -2.53 14.20 7.29
CA ILE A 112 -2.83 15.58 6.88
C ILE A 112 -3.26 15.65 5.40
N ALA A 113 -2.61 14.92 4.49
CA ALA A 113 -3.01 14.87 3.08
C ALA A 113 -4.42 14.29 2.86
N ARG A 114 -4.89 13.38 3.73
CA ARG A 114 -6.28 12.89 3.67
C ARG A 114 -7.28 13.97 4.11
N LEU A 115 -6.94 14.76 5.14
CA LEU A 115 -7.78 15.86 5.60
C LEU A 115 -7.74 17.05 4.63
N GLU A 116 -6.62 17.29 3.95
CA GLU A 116 -6.46 18.28 2.87
C GLU A 116 -7.38 17.95 1.69
N LEU A 117 -7.45 16.69 1.25
CA LEU A 117 -8.37 16.26 0.19
C LEU A 117 -9.85 16.48 0.57
N GLU A 118 -10.20 16.30 1.85
CA GLU A 118 -11.56 16.60 2.33
C GLU A 118 -11.81 18.12 2.43
N ALA A 119 -10.82 18.90 2.88
CA ALA A 119 -10.89 20.36 2.92
C ALA A 119 -10.97 20.98 1.51
N GLU A 120 -10.26 20.43 0.51
CA GLU A 120 -10.41 20.82 -0.89
C GLU A 120 -11.82 20.49 -1.40
N SER A 121 -12.37 19.32 -1.08
CA SER A 121 -13.74 18.94 -1.46
C SER A 121 -14.80 19.86 -0.84
N ARG A 122 -14.63 20.27 0.41
CA ARG A 122 -15.49 21.28 1.06
C ARG A 122 -15.30 22.68 0.44
N ALA A 123 -14.07 23.08 0.12
CA ALA A 123 -13.77 24.34 -0.56
C ALA A 123 -14.39 24.40 -1.97
N GLU A 124 -14.40 23.29 -2.73
CA GLU A 124 -15.12 23.18 -4.01
C GLU A 124 -16.62 23.42 -3.84
N LEU A 125 -17.24 22.75 -2.85
CA LEU A 125 -18.67 22.89 -2.57
C LEU A 125 -19.02 24.30 -2.09
N ALA A 126 -18.20 24.91 -1.23
CA ALA A 126 -18.37 26.29 -0.77
C ALA A 126 -18.23 27.28 -1.95
N ALA A 127 -17.23 27.11 -2.82
CA ALA A 127 -17.05 27.94 -4.01
C ALA A 127 -18.21 27.78 -5.00
N ALA A 128 -18.69 26.56 -5.24
CA ALA A 128 -19.84 26.28 -6.09
C ALA A 128 -21.13 26.90 -5.54
N LEU A 129 -21.34 26.85 -4.21
CA LEU A 129 -22.46 27.52 -3.54
C LEU A 129 -22.36 29.04 -3.61
N HIS A 130 -21.16 29.62 -3.51
CA HIS A 130 -20.94 31.06 -3.72
C HIS A 130 -21.17 31.51 -5.17
N LEU A 131 -20.93 30.64 -6.17
CA LEU A 131 -21.26 30.90 -7.57
C LEU A 131 -22.75 30.68 -7.88
N ALA A 132 -23.43 29.81 -7.13
CA ALA A 132 -24.87 29.56 -7.24
C ALA A 132 -25.71 30.58 -6.44
N ALA A 133 -25.11 31.28 -5.48
CA ALA A 133 -25.75 32.38 -4.77
C ALA A 133 -26.08 33.52 -5.75
N PRO A 134 -27.32 34.02 -5.81
CA PRO A 134 -27.63 35.18 -6.64
C PRO A 134 -26.84 36.38 -6.13
N ALA A 135 -26.06 37.01 -7.02
CA ALA A 135 -25.25 38.16 -6.66
C ALA A 135 -26.13 39.25 -6.02
N PRO A 136 -25.74 39.82 -4.86
CA PRO A 136 -26.51 40.88 -4.23
C PRO A 136 -26.56 42.07 -5.20
N ALA A 137 -27.77 42.41 -5.65
CA ALA A 137 -27.96 43.40 -6.71
C ALA A 137 -27.33 44.75 -6.29
N PRO A 138 -26.43 45.34 -7.12
CA PRO A 138 -25.74 46.55 -6.74
C PRO A 138 -26.72 47.72 -6.66
N GLY A 139 -27.02 48.17 -5.45
CA GLY A 139 -27.82 49.38 -5.22
C GLY A 139 -29.31 49.15 -4.96
N GLN A 140 -29.70 48.18 -4.13
CA GLN A 140 -30.92 48.31 -3.33
C GLN A 140 -30.58 48.51 -1.85
N GLY A 141 -30.46 49.78 -1.45
CA GLY A 141 -30.74 50.17 -0.06
C GLY A 141 -32.23 49.92 0.26
N PRO A 142 -32.66 50.06 1.54
CA PRO A 142 -34.03 49.78 1.94
C PRO A 142 -35.01 50.74 1.25
N GLN A 143 -35.58 50.30 0.11
CA GLN A 143 -36.67 51.04 -0.51
C GLN A 143 -37.87 50.99 0.44
N PRO A 144 -38.54 52.12 0.73
CA PRO A 144 -39.80 52.09 1.45
C PRO A 144 -40.78 51.26 0.62
N ALA A 145 -41.55 50.38 1.28
CA ALA A 145 -42.45 49.45 0.62
C ALA A 145 -43.27 50.16 -0.47
N THR A 146 -43.05 49.76 -1.72
CA THR A 146 -43.50 50.51 -2.89
C THR A 146 -45.01 50.66 -2.84
N GLN A 147 -45.49 51.87 -2.53
CA GLN A 147 -46.92 52.12 -2.42
C GLN A 147 -47.57 51.71 -3.75
N HIS A 148 -48.43 50.70 -3.70
CA HIS A 148 -49.36 50.43 -4.79
C HIS A 148 -50.29 51.63 -4.90
N GLN A 149 -49.92 52.62 -5.72
CA GLN A 149 -50.88 53.55 -6.27
C GLN A 149 -51.95 52.71 -6.97
N PRO A 150 -53.23 52.81 -6.58
CA PRO A 150 -54.28 52.14 -7.32
C PRO A 150 -54.30 52.72 -8.74
N PRO A 151 -54.33 51.89 -9.80
CA PRO A 151 -54.42 52.40 -11.16
C PRO A 151 -55.71 53.21 -11.33
N LEU A 152 -55.60 54.32 -12.05
CA LEU A 152 -56.67 55.32 -12.22
C LEU A 152 -58.00 54.67 -12.68
N PRO A 153 -59.15 55.04 -12.08
CA PRO A 153 -60.45 54.51 -12.47
C PRO A 153 -60.88 55.09 -13.82
N GLY A 154 -60.71 54.32 -14.90
CA GLY A 154 -60.94 54.82 -16.26
C GLY A 154 -60.90 53.79 -17.39
N SER A 155 -61.11 52.50 -17.11
CA SER A 155 -61.24 51.48 -18.16
C SER A 155 -62.31 50.45 -17.81
N ALA A 156 -63.06 49.99 -18.82
CA ALA A 156 -64.21 49.10 -18.66
C ALA A 156 -63.80 47.75 -18.03
N PRO A 157 -64.70 47.07 -17.29
CA PRO A 157 -64.38 45.79 -16.64
C PRO A 157 -63.93 44.70 -17.63
N GLU A 158 -64.42 44.75 -18.86
CA GLU A 158 -64.01 43.87 -19.97
C GLU A 158 -62.51 43.97 -20.28
N CYS A 159 -61.93 45.18 -20.24
CA CYS A 159 -60.50 45.40 -20.46
C CYS A 159 -59.63 44.81 -19.34
N LEU A 160 -60.15 44.76 -18.10
CA LEU A 160 -59.47 44.10 -16.98
C LEU A 160 -59.59 42.58 -17.08
N ALA A 161 -60.76 42.06 -17.47
CA ALA A 161 -60.97 40.62 -17.70
C ALA A 161 -60.06 40.09 -18.81
N LEU A 162 -59.96 40.80 -19.95
CA LEU A 162 -59.04 40.47 -21.04
C LEU A 162 -57.58 40.44 -20.58
N ARG A 163 -57.12 41.46 -19.83
CA ARG A 163 -55.75 41.50 -19.29
C ARG A 163 -55.47 40.34 -18.34
N GLN A 164 -56.41 39.99 -17.46
CA GLN A 164 -56.26 38.86 -16.54
C GLN A 164 -56.26 37.51 -17.26
N ALA A 165 -57.07 37.34 -18.33
CA ALA A 165 -57.06 36.14 -19.15
C ALA A 165 -55.71 35.98 -19.88
N GLN A 166 -55.20 37.05 -20.49
CA GLN A 166 -53.91 37.03 -21.15
C GLN A 166 -52.75 36.73 -20.18
N GLN A 167 -52.74 37.33 -18.98
CA GLN A 167 -51.74 37.04 -17.95
C GLN A 167 -51.76 35.57 -17.46
N ARG A 168 -52.92 34.90 -17.49
CA ARG A 168 -53.00 33.46 -17.20
C ARG A 168 -52.36 32.62 -18.31
N ILE A 169 -52.69 32.91 -19.57
CA ILE A 169 -52.12 32.23 -20.75
C ILE A 169 -50.59 32.40 -20.79
N GLU A 170 -50.09 33.62 -20.56
CA GLU A 170 -48.65 33.90 -20.48
C GLU A 170 -47.99 33.19 -19.28
N GLY A 171 -48.68 33.10 -18.14
CA GLY A 171 -48.24 32.35 -16.96
C GLY A 171 -48.20 30.83 -17.18
N GLU A 172 -49.20 30.28 -17.86
CA GLU A 172 -49.32 28.85 -18.21
C GLU A 172 -48.23 28.43 -19.20
N HIS A 173 -47.98 29.22 -20.26
CA HIS A 173 -46.85 29.00 -21.17
C HIS A 173 -45.49 29.15 -20.47
N SER A 174 -45.36 30.11 -19.56
CA SER A 174 -44.15 30.27 -18.74
C SER A 174 -43.94 29.10 -17.77
N ALA A 175 -45.01 28.44 -17.31
CA ALA A 175 -44.95 27.26 -16.46
C ALA A 175 -44.62 26.00 -17.27
N SER A 176 -45.25 25.77 -18.42
CA SER A 176 -44.98 24.60 -19.27
C SER A 176 -43.55 24.59 -19.79
N HIS A 177 -43.04 25.72 -20.30
CA HIS A 177 -41.64 25.82 -20.74
C HIS A 177 -40.64 25.59 -19.59
N ARG A 178 -40.99 25.94 -18.35
CA ARG A 178 -40.17 25.64 -17.16
C ARG A 178 -40.24 24.17 -16.75
N LEU A 179 -41.38 23.51 -16.95
CA LEU A 179 -41.53 22.07 -16.74
C LEU A 179 -40.71 21.28 -17.76
N GLU A 180 -40.90 21.56 -19.07
CA GLU A 180 -40.17 20.92 -20.17
C GLU A 180 -38.64 21.03 -20.01
N ALA A 181 -38.15 22.23 -19.64
CA ALA A 181 -36.72 22.46 -19.38
C ALA A 181 -36.20 21.72 -18.14
N ALA A 182 -37.05 21.49 -17.13
CA ALA A 182 -36.70 20.69 -15.96
C ALA A 182 -36.70 19.18 -16.27
N GLU A 183 -37.68 18.70 -17.04
CA GLU A 183 -37.78 17.30 -17.49
C GLU A 183 -36.58 16.91 -18.35
N GLN A 184 -36.22 17.72 -19.35
CA GLN A 184 -35.02 17.52 -20.17
C GLN A 184 -33.74 17.47 -19.32
N ARG A 185 -33.63 18.32 -18.29
CA ARG A 185 -32.48 18.32 -17.38
C ARG A 185 -32.46 17.06 -16.49
N CYS A 186 -33.60 16.60 -16.02
CA CYS A 186 -33.73 15.34 -15.28
C CYS A 186 -33.35 14.12 -16.14
N GLU A 187 -33.75 14.08 -17.41
CA GLU A 187 -33.33 13.02 -18.34
C GLU A 187 -31.81 12.99 -18.56
N LEU A 188 -31.18 14.15 -18.79
CA LEU A 188 -29.73 14.24 -18.96
C LEU A 188 -28.98 13.75 -17.71
N LEU A 189 -29.38 14.24 -16.53
CA LEU A 189 -28.80 13.83 -15.25
C LEU A 189 -29.02 12.34 -14.95
N ALA A 190 -30.16 11.76 -15.37
CA ALA A 190 -30.42 10.32 -15.23
C ALA A 190 -29.45 9.49 -16.09
N ARG A 191 -29.27 9.86 -17.36
CA ARG A 191 -28.34 9.19 -18.29
C ARG A 191 -26.88 9.32 -17.82
N GLU A 192 -26.49 10.48 -17.29
CA GLU A 192 -25.17 10.68 -16.66
C GLU A 192 -25.00 9.79 -15.42
N ASN A 193 -26.03 9.68 -14.56
CA ASN A 193 -25.97 8.83 -13.37
C ASN A 193 -25.85 7.34 -13.73
N GLU A 194 -26.54 6.88 -14.78
CA GLU A 194 -26.39 5.52 -15.31
C GLU A 194 -24.99 5.25 -15.87
N GLN A 195 -24.41 6.19 -16.62
CA GLN A 195 -23.04 6.08 -17.12
C GLN A 195 -22.01 6.03 -15.98
N LEU A 196 -22.14 6.89 -14.96
CA LEU A 196 -21.27 6.89 -13.79
C LEU A 196 -21.41 5.60 -12.98
N ARG A 197 -22.62 5.05 -12.81
CA ARG A 197 -22.84 3.73 -12.18
C ARG A 197 -22.20 2.59 -12.97
N ALA A 198 -22.23 2.64 -14.30
CA ALA A 198 -21.57 1.65 -15.15
C ALA A 198 -20.03 1.75 -15.05
N GLN A 199 -19.48 2.97 -15.01
CA GLN A 199 -18.05 3.22 -14.82
C GLN A 199 -17.57 2.75 -13.44
N LEU A 200 -18.31 3.06 -12.37
CA LEU A 200 -18.02 2.60 -11.00
C LEU A 200 -17.97 1.07 -10.95
N ARG A 201 -18.98 0.35 -11.44
CA ARG A 201 -18.98 -1.12 -11.49
C ARG A 201 -17.81 -1.70 -12.27
N ALA A 202 -17.42 -1.06 -13.38
CA ALA A 202 -16.26 -1.48 -14.16
C ALA A 202 -14.93 -1.22 -13.42
N GLN A 203 -14.84 -0.16 -12.61
CA GLN A 203 -13.69 0.13 -11.77
C GLN A 203 -13.62 -0.81 -10.55
N GLU A 204 -14.74 -1.03 -9.86
CA GLU A 204 -14.89 -1.99 -8.76
C GLU A 204 -14.40 -3.38 -9.20
N HIS A 205 -14.91 -3.88 -10.33
CA HIS A 205 -14.51 -5.19 -10.85
C HIS A 205 -13.01 -5.25 -11.21
N ARG A 206 -12.43 -4.19 -11.78
CA ARG A 206 -10.97 -4.09 -12.03
C ARG A 206 -10.18 -4.11 -10.72
N THR A 207 -10.63 -3.40 -9.67
CA THR A 207 -9.96 -3.41 -8.37
C THR A 207 -10.05 -4.77 -7.69
N GLN A 208 -11.18 -5.47 -7.81
CA GLN A 208 -11.34 -6.84 -7.32
C GLN A 208 -10.41 -7.81 -8.05
N GLN A 209 -10.38 -7.80 -9.39
CA GLN A 209 -9.46 -8.64 -10.18
C GLN A 209 -7.99 -8.40 -9.79
N ALA A 210 -7.59 -7.13 -9.55
CA ALA A 210 -6.25 -6.80 -9.11
C ALA A 210 -5.93 -7.30 -7.69
N GLN A 211 -6.91 -7.30 -6.78
CA GLN A 211 -6.77 -7.87 -5.43
C GLN A 211 -6.65 -9.39 -5.48
N GLU A 212 -7.49 -10.07 -6.26
CA GLU A 212 -7.46 -11.53 -6.46
C GLU A 212 -6.13 -12.00 -7.06
N ALA A 213 -5.62 -11.28 -8.07
CA ALA A 213 -4.30 -11.55 -8.65
C ALA A 213 -3.14 -11.31 -7.66
N ALA A 214 -3.20 -10.24 -6.85
CA ALA A 214 -2.20 -9.96 -5.82
C ALA A 214 -2.21 -11.01 -4.69
N GLU A 215 -3.39 -11.51 -4.29
CA GLU A 215 -3.51 -12.63 -3.36
C GLU A 215 -2.93 -13.92 -3.94
N GLN A 216 -3.21 -14.23 -5.21
CA GLN A 216 -2.67 -15.43 -5.85
C GLN A 216 -1.14 -15.37 -5.89
N HIS A 217 -0.55 -14.26 -6.37
CA HIS A 217 0.90 -14.07 -6.37
C HIS A 217 1.54 -14.15 -4.98
N ARG A 218 0.84 -13.74 -3.91
CA ARG A 218 1.33 -13.95 -2.53
C ARG A 218 1.37 -15.43 -2.17
N ARG A 219 0.31 -16.19 -2.48
CA ARG A 219 0.23 -17.64 -2.23
C ARG A 219 1.30 -18.39 -3.01
N ASP A 220 1.44 -18.09 -4.31
CA ASP A 220 2.47 -18.65 -5.18
C ASP A 220 3.87 -18.42 -4.57
N ALA A 221 4.19 -17.19 -4.16
CA ALA A 221 5.48 -16.84 -3.57
C ALA A 221 5.72 -17.47 -2.18
N GLU A 222 4.67 -17.74 -1.40
CA GLU A 222 4.78 -18.49 -0.13
C GLU A 222 5.11 -19.96 -0.38
N ASP A 223 4.46 -20.61 -1.34
CA ASP A 223 4.74 -22.01 -1.69
C ASP A 223 6.08 -22.18 -2.40
N ASP A 224 6.46 -21.25 -3.27
CA ASP A 224 7.79 -21.20 -3.90
C ASP A 224 8.90 -21.04 -2.84
N ARG A 225 8.66 -20.25 -1.78
CA ARG A 225 9.56 -20.15 -0.62
C ARG A 225 9.63 -21.45 0.19
N ARG A 226 8.50 -22.14 0.43
CA ARG A 226 8.48 -23.45 1.11
C ARG A 226 9.27 -24.49 0.31
N ALA A 227 9.09 -24.53 -1.01
CA ALA A 227 9.83 -25.42 -1.91
C ALA A 227 11.35 -25.16 -1.87
N ARG A 228 11.77 -23.88 -1.87
CA ARG A 228 13.18 -23.50 -1.72
C ARG A 228 13.76 -23.94 -0.38
N THR A 229 13.07 -23.72 0.74
CA THR A 229 13.57 -24.18 2.06
C THR A 229 13.67 -25.70 2.14
N LEU A 230 12.72 -26.46 1.57
CA LEU A 230 12.82 -27.92 1.47
C LEU A 230 14.02 -28.38 0.64
N LEU A 231 14.36 -27.68 -0.44
CA LEU A 231 15.57 -27.94 -1.24
C LEU A 231 16.85 -27.53 -0.49
N GLU A 232 16.85 -26.41 0.22
CA GLU A 232 17.98 -25.96 1.05
C GLU A 232 18.29 -26.94 2.18
N ASP A 233 17.27 -27.52 2.81
CA ASP A 233 17.44 -28.54 3.87
C ASP A 233 17.93 -29.88 3.28
N GLN A 234 17.39 -30.33 2.14
CA GLN A 234 17.92 -31.50 1.41
C GLN A 234 19.38 -31.31 0.97
N LEU A 235 19.73 -30.10 0.50
CA LEU A 235 21.10 -29.75 0.15
C LEU A 235 22.00 -29.69 1.39
N ARG A 236 21.49 -29.30 2.56
CA ARG A 236 22.24 -29.33 3.84
C ARG A 236 22.51 -30.75 4.30
N ASP A 237 21.52 -31.64 4.25
CA ASP A 237 21.67 -33.06 4.58
C ASP A 237 22.65 -33.78 3.64
N HIS A 238 22.76 -33.32 2.39
CA HIS A 238 23.71 -33.85 1.41
C HIS A 238 25.02 -33.05 1.30
N ALA A 239 25.16 -31.91 1.98
CA ALA A 239 26.32 -31.01 1.85
C ALA A 239 27.65 -31.71 2.17
N GLY A 240 27.67 -32.59 3.18
CA GLY A 240 28.86 -33.37 3.52
C GLY A 240 29.29 -34.35 2.44
N ILE A 241 28.33 -34.90 1.67
CA ILE A 241 28.62 -35.81 0.55
C ILE A 241 29.03 -35.01 -0.69
N LEU A 242 28.36 -33.88 -0.95
CA LEU A 242 28.71 -32.96 -2.05
C LEU A 242 30.13 -32.41 -1.86
N ALA A 243 30.47 -31.91 -0.68
CA ALA A 243 31.81 -31.43 -0.35
C ALA A 243 32.87 -32.56 -0.33
N PHE A 244 32.48 -33.80 -0.05
CA PHE A 244 33.39 -34.96 -0.16
C PHE A 244 33.65 -35.34 -1.63
N MET A 245 32.66 -35.22 -2.52
CA MET A 245 32.77 -35.55 -3.94
C MET A 245 33.34 -34.42 -4.81
N ASP A 246 33.42 -33.19 -4.28
CA ASP A 246 34.03 -32.05 -4.94
C ASP A 246 35.54 -32.27 -5.19
N THR A 247 35.93 -32.37 -6.45
CA THR A 247 37.32 -32.55 -6.90
C THR A 247 38.19 -31.31 -6.72
N SER A 248 37.59 -30.15 -6.39
CA SER A 248 38.31 -28.91 -6.07
C SER A 248 38.54 -28.72 -4.56
N ASN A 249 37.91 -29.53 -3.69
CA ASN A 249 38.06 -29.42 -2.25
C ASN A 249 39.39 -30.03 -1.75
N PRO A 250 40.35 -29.24 -1.22
CA PRO A 250 41.64 -29.74 -0.76
C PRO A 250 41.57 -30.57 0.53
N LEU A 251 40.42 -30.60 1.21
CA LEU A 251 40.17 -31.41 2.40
C LEU A 251 39.52 -32.77 2.07
N ALA A 252 39.07 -32.98 0.82
CA ALA A 252 38.48 -34.24 0.40
C ALA A 252 39.57 -35.26 0.01
N PRO A 253 39.62 -36.46 0.61
CA PRO A 253 40.61 -37.46 0.24
C PRO A 253 40.31 -38.04 -1.14
N VAL A 254 41.14 -37.72 -2.14
CA VAL A 254 41.04 -38.18 -3.54
C VAL A 254 40.92 -39.71 -3.65
N GLU A 255 41.57 -40.45 -2.75
CA GLU A 255 41.43 -41.92 -2.65
C GLU A 255 40.00 -42.32 -2.30
N GLY A 256 39.35 -41.60 -1.39
CA GLY A 256 37.97 -41.82 -0.99
C GLY A 256 36.96 -41.46 -2.09
N GLN A 257 37.20 -40.39 -2.83
CA GLN A 257 36.43 -40.04 -4.04
C GLN A 257 36.49 -41.18 -5.07
N ARG A 258 37.69 -41.70 -5.33
CA ARG A 258 37.91 -42.86 -6.23
C ARG A 258 37.24 -44.13 -5.71
N MET A 259 37.18 -44.35 -4.39
CA MET A 259 36.41 -45.46 -3.81
C MET A 259 34.90 -45.33 -4.04
N VAL A 260 34.34 -44.11 -4.00
CA VAL A 260 32.92 -43.88 -4.31
C VAL A 260 32.65 -44.04 -5.81
N ALA A 261 33.50 -43.49 -6.68
CA ALA A 261 33.39 -43.71 -8.13
C ALA A 261 33.43 -45.20 -8.50
N ALA A 262 34.38 -45.96 -7.94
CA ALA A 262 34.45 -47.41 -8.12
C ALA A 262 33.17 -48.13 -7.65
N TRP A 263 32.54 -47.67 -6.56
CA TRP A 263 31.26 -48.20 -6.09
C TRP A 263 30.11 -47.85 -7.04
N CYS A 264 30.03 -46.61 -7.51
CA CYS A 264 29.01 -46.12 -8.44
C CYS A 264 29.01 -46.94 -9.74
N ASP A 265 30.19 -47.13 -10.34
CA ASP A 265 30.33 -47.86 -11.60
C ASP A 265 30.07 -49.35 -11.44
N LEU A 266 30.61 -49.98 -10.38
CA LEU A 266 30.46 -51.43 -10.16
C LEU A 266 29.07 -51.83 -9.64
N THR A 267 28.26 -50.91 -9.12
CA THR A 267 26.93 -51.21 -8.56
C THR A 267 25.79 -50.47 -9.24
N GLU A 268 26.05 -49.73 -10.31
CA GLU A 268 25.09 -48.87 -11.01
C GLU A 268 24.38 -47.92 -10.02
N ASN A 269 25.17 -47.11 -9.30
CA ASN A 269 24.76 -46.26 -8.17
C ASN A 269 23.96 -47.01 -7.08
N GLY A 270 24.25 -48.29 -6.88
CA GLY A 270 23.58 -49.13 -5.91
C GLY A 270 22.22 -49.67 -6.37
N THR A 271 21.98 -49.82 -7.67
CA THR A 271 20.82 -50.59 -8.17
C THR A 271 21.13 -52.08 -8.36
N THR A 272 22.39 -52.43 -8.63
CA THR A 272 22.80 -53.78 -9.04
C THR A 272 23.86 -54.40 -8.11
N ASP A 273 23.81 -55.73 -7.98
CA ASP A 273 24.74 -56.54 -7.19
C ASP A 273 25.81 -57.16 -8.11
N PRO A 274 27.04 -56.60 -8.21
CA PRO A 274 28.06 -57.08 -9.14
C PRO A 274 28.53 -58.51 -8.88
N THR A 275 28.34 -59.02 -7.65
CA THR A 275 28.77 -60.38 -7.31
C THR A 275 27.78 -61.45 -7.81
N ALA A 276 26.53 -61.06 -8.08
CA ALA A 276 25.45 -61.99 -8.38
C ALA A 276 25.47 -62.59 -9.80
N ARG A 277 26.10 -61.95 -10.79
CA ARG A 277 26.14 -62.44 -12.18
C ARG A 277 27.35 -63.32 -12.51
N ASN A 278 28.54 -62.95 -12.04
CA ASN A 278 29.80 -63.48 -12.60
C ASN A 278 30.61 -64.36 -11.63
N GLY A 279 30.20 -64.50 -10.36
CA GLY A 279 30.95 -65.24 -9.33
C GLY A 279 32.30 -64.62 -8.90
N ILE A 280 32.77 -63.57 -9.58
CA ILE A 280 33.99 -62.84 -9.24
C ILE A 280 33.74 -62.03 -7.97
N GLY A 281 34.57 -62.24 -6.93
CA GLY A 281 34.49 -61.51 -5.68
C GLY A 281 34.74 -60.01 -5.86
N ILE A 282 33.98 -59.17 -5.14
CA ILE A 282 33.95 -57.71 -5.35
C ILE A 282 35.31 -57.02 -5.22
N GLY A 283 36.20 -57.54 -4.37
CA GLY A 283 37.57 -57.04 -4.24
C GLY A 283 38.42 -57.20 -5.51
N GLU A 284 38.15 -58.21 -6.34
CA GLU A 284 38.89 -58.43 -7.60
C GLU A 284 38.30 -57.59 -8.75
N LEU A 285 36.98 -57.38 -8.76
CA LEU A 285 36.33 -56.41 -9.65
C LEU A 285 36.84 -54.99 -9.37
N ALA A 286 36.97 -54.62 -8.09
CA ALA A 286 37.44 -53.31 -7.68
C ALA A 286 38.94 -53.09 -7.97
N LYS A 287 39.79 -54.13 -7.85
CA LYS A 287 41.19 -54.08 -8.32
C LYS A 287 41.31 -53.89 -9.84
N ARG A 288 40.40 -54.47 -10.63
CA ARG A 288 40.37 -54.30 -12.10
C ARG A 288 39.98 -52.87 -12.43
N TRP A 289 38.81 -52.41 -12.00
CA TRP A 289 38.36 -51.03 -12.19
C TRP A 289 39.45 -49.99 -11.85
N TRP A 290 40.15 -50.18 -10.73
CA TRP A 290 41.19 -49.24 -10.28
C TRP A 290 42.48 -49.29 -11.12
N ARG A 291 42.84 -50.46 -11.66
CA ARG A 291 43.92 -50.60 -12.65
C ARG A 291 43.54 -49.99 -14.00
N ASP A 292 42.29 -50.14 -14.39
CA ASP A 292 41.79 -49.78 -15.72
C ASP A 292 41.47 -48.27 -15.83
N ASN A 293 41.23 -47.57 -14.70
CA ASN A 293 40.88 -46.15 -14.64
C ASN A 293 41.92 -45.25 -13.93
N VAL A 294 42.89 -45.81 -13.20
CA VAL A 294 43.84 -45.02 -12.38
C VAL A 294 45.27 -45.60 -12.50
N GLU A 295 45.73 -46.32 -11.48
CA GLU A 295 47.05 -46.95 -11.35
C GLU A 295 46.91 -48.15 -10.38
N PRO A 296 47.75 -49.20 -10.45
CA PRO A 296 47.60 -50.37 -9.58
C PRO A 296 47.50 -50.01 -8.08
N PRO A 297 46.38 -50.27 -7.39
CA PRO A 297 46.19 -49.82 -6.02
C PRO A 297 47.15 -50.54 -5.07
N THR A 298 47.75 -49.81 -4.14
CA THR A 298 48.56 -50.40 -3.06
C THR A 298 47.73 -51.38 -2.25
N GLU A 299 48.37 -52.41 -1.68
CA GLU A 299 47.66 -53.51 -1.03
C GLU A 299 46.77 -53.05 0.14
N SER A 300 47.13 -51.95 0.82
CA SER A 300 46.33 -51.35 1.90
C SER A 300 45.09 -50.61 1.38
N VAL A 301 45.14 -50.03 0.17
CA VAL A 301 43.99 -49.43 -0.51
C VAL A 301 43.10 -50.55 -1.06
N GLY A 302 43.66 -51.55 -1.73
CA GLY A 302 42.92 -52.72 -2.22
C GLY A 302 42.18 -53.48 -1.11
N LYS A 303 42.78 -53.63 0.09
CA LYS A 303 42.12 -54.19 1.28
C LYS A 303 41.00 -53.29 1.82
N ARG A 304 41.21 -51.97 1.92
CA ARG A 304 40.18 -51.01 2.37
C ARG A 304 38.99 -50.94 1.39
N LEU A 305 39.26 -50.88 0.10
CA LEU A 305 38.30 -50.96 -1.00
C LEU A 305 37.50 -52.26 -0.95
N SER A 306 38.17 -53.42 -0.91
CA SER A 306 37.49 -54.71 -0.80
C SER A 306 36.71 -54.89 0.51
N TRP A 307 37.02 -54.15 1.57
CA TRP A 307 36.26 -54.17 2.83
C TRP A 307 35.02 -53.28 2.74
N ALA A 308 35.17 -52.04 2.28
CA ALA A 308 34.07 -51.06 2.16
C ALA A 308 32.95 -51.56 1.23
N LEU A 309 33.32 -52.26 0.16
CA LEU A 309 32.39 -52.88 -0.79
C LEU A 309 31.80 -54.23 -0.29
N ALA A 310 32.37 -54.85 0.75
CA ALA A 310 31.99 -56.20 1.16
C ALA A 310 30.79 -56.25 2.12
N TRP A 311 30.05 -57.36 2.05
CA TRP A 311 28.82 -57.54 2.82
C TRP A 311 28.97 -57.48 4.36
N LYS A 312 30.20 -57.64 4.89
CA LYS A 312 30.48 -57.42 6.33
C LYS A 312 30.38 -55.95 6.75
N ALA A 313 30.67 -54.98 5.88
CA ALA A 313 30.61 -53.56 6.21
C ALA A 313 29.16 -53.06 6.42
N ARG A 314 28.15 -53.72 5.84
CA ARG A 314 26.72 -53.35 5.98
C ARG A 314 26.24 -53.17 7.43
N LYS A 315 26.78 -53.92 8.39
CA LYS A 315 26.41 -53.81 9.81
C LYS A 315 27.02 -52.60 10.53
N ASN A 316 28.04 -51.99 9.94
CA ASN A 316 28.87 -50.93 10.54
C ASN A 316 28.89 -49.65 9.67
N GLY A 317 27.84 -49.39 8.88
CA GLY A 317 27.71 -48.19 8.06
C GLY A 317 28.30 -48.25 6.64
N GLY A 318 28.70 -49.44 6.14
CA GLY A 318 29.18 -49.61 4.77
C GLY A 318 28.10 -49.42 3.69
N VAL A 319 28.42 -48.66 2.64
CA VAL A 319 27.50 -48.26 1.56
C VAL A 319 27.30 -49.41 0.55
N VAL A 320 26.07 -49.91 0.41
CA VAL A 320 25.72 -50.97 -0.57
C VAL A 320 24.29 -50.78 -1.11
N SER A 321 24.10 -51.20 -2.37
CA SER A 321 22.85 -51.22 -3.14
C SER A 321 21.53 -51.45 -2.36
N LYS A 322 20.51 -50.66 -2.74
CA LYS A 322 19.10 -50.95 -2.45
C LYS A 322 18.63 -52.09 -3.38
N LYS A 323 18.66 -53.33 -2.90
CA LYS A 323 17.89 -54.41 -3.55
C LYS A 323 16.40 -54.08 -3.46
N ASN A 324 15.79 -53.76 -4.59
CA ASN A 324 14.33 -53.70 -4.75
C ASN A 324 13.74 -55.12 -4.68
N THR A 325 13.66 -55.68 -3.48
CA THR A 325 12.80 -56.83 -3.21
C THR A 325 11.35 -56.35 -3.21
N GLN A 326 10.74 -56.26 -4.39
CA GLN A 326 9.29 -56.43 -4.48
C GLN A 326 8.97 -57.80 -3.88
N LYS A 327 8.25 -57.79 -2.74
CA LYS A 327 7.55 -58.98 -2.27
C LYS A 327 6.23 -59.05 -3.01
N GLY A 328 6.00 -60.18 -3.68
CA GLY A 328 4.63 -60.69 -3.87
C GLY A 328 4.13 -61.35 -2.60
#